data_AF-A0A537JHD4-F1
#
_entry.id   AF-A0A537JHD4-F1
#
_cell.length_a   1.000
_cell.length_b   1.000
_cell.length_c   1.000
_cell.angle_alpha   90.00
_cell.angle_beta   90.00
_cell.angle_gamma   90.00
#
_symmetry.space_group_name_H-M   'P 1'
#
loop_
_entity.id
_entity.type
_entity.pdbx_description
1 polymer ?
#
loop_
_entity_poly.entity_id
_entity_poly.type
_entity_poly.pdbx_seq_one_letter_code
_entity_poly.pdbx_strand_id
1 'polypeptide(L)'
;MALLFTFACGRCGKKYSVYYPKTFIASVYGTMTPAQAEREDADEAAAGAIDAARRRAEAAGNAWVDVSQQSQVTCVCGKNLNLNLADHPRVPQRKAAAGARQTGLIAFPEMPKKSHAKQPAGPGDSRPVAPPEGGSPRSGG
;
A
#
# COMPACT_ATOMS: atom_id res chain seq x y z
N MET A 1 -13.48 -10.99 -8.59
CA MET A 1 -12.82 -10.15 -9.62
C MET A 1 -11.48 -10.75 -10.05
N ALA A 2 -11.40 -11.22 -11.30
CA ALA A 2 -10.26 -11.94 -11.87
C ALA A 2 -8.95 -11.14 -11.84
N LEU A 3 -7.88 -11.79 -11.37
CA LEU A 3 -6.55 -11.20 -11.28
C LEU A 3 -5.83 -11.38 -12.62
N LEU A 4 -5.79 -10.30 -13.39
CA LEU A 4 -5.15 -10.23 -14.69
C LEU A 4 -3.94 -9.30 -14.65
N PHE A 5 -2.77 -9.80 -15.04
CA PHE A 5 -1.58 -8.98 -15.24
C PHE A 5 -1.20 -8.95 -16.71
N THR A 6 -1.04 -7.76 -17.28
CA THR A 6 -0.62 -7.59 -18.68
C THR A 6 0.76 -6.97 -18.76
N PHE A 7 1.68 -7.61 -19.48
CA PHE A 7 3.05 -7.13 -19.67
C PHE A 7 3.56 -7.41 -21.08
N ALA A 8 4.60 -6.68 -21.49
CA ALA A 8 5.28 -6.88 -22.77
C ALA A 8 6.55 -7.71 -22.59
N CYS A 9 6.83 -8.61 -23.53
CA CYS A 9 8.13 -9.27 -23.60
C CYS A 9 9.23 -8.23 -23.88
N GLY A 10 10.12 -8.00 -22.92
CA GLY A 10 11.21 -7.02 -23.01
C GLY A 10 12.26 -7.27 -24.11
N ARG A 11 12.09 -8.28 -24.98
CA ARG A 11 12.92 -8.51 -26.17
C ARG A 11 12.22 -8.12 -27.49
N CYS A 12 10.92 -8.37 -27.62
CA CYS A 12 10.18 -8.18 -28.88
C CYS A 12 8.89 -7.35 -28.75
N GLY A 13 8.57 -6.84 -27.56
CA GLY A 13 7.38 -6.02 -27.32
C GLY A 13 6.04 -6.77 -27.31
N LYS A 14 5.97 -8.05 -27.73
CA LYS A 14 4.72 -8.83 -27.74
C LYS A 14 4.11 -8.86 -26.34
N LYS A 15 2.83 -8.47 -26.27
CA LYS A 15 2.06 -8.38 -25.02
C LYS A 15 1.42 -9.73 -24.66
N TYR A 16 1.44 -10.03 -23.37
CA TYR A 16 0.84 -11.19 -22.73
C TYR A 16 -0.12 -10.69 -21.65
N SER A 17 -1.34 -11.21 -21.65
CA SER A 17 -2.33 -11.02 -20.58
C SER A 17 -2.46 -12.33 -19.84
N VAL A 18 -2.04 -12.34 -18.58
CA VAL A 18 -1.86 -13.54 -17.78
C VAL A 18 -2.87 -13.54 -16.64
N TYR A 19 -3.67 -14.59 -16.56
CA TYR A 19 -4.64 -14.85 -15.50
C TYR A 19 -3.99 -15.65 -14.37
N TYR A 20 -4.28 -15.23 -13.15
CA TYR A 20 -3.87 -15.89 -11.92
C TYR A 20 -5.10 -16.25 -11.09
N PRO A 21 -5.43 -17.55 -10.97
CA PRO A 21 -6.49 -18.00 -10.08
C PRO A 21 -6.24 -17.58 -8.63
N LYS A 22 -7.31 -17.36 -7.88
CA LYS A 22 -7.29 -17.11 -6.44
C LYS A 22 -6.57 -18.23 -5.70
N THR A 23 -6.81 -19.49 -6.07
CA THR A 23 -6.15 -20.68 -5.53
C THR A 23 -4.62 -20.60 -5.64
N PHE A 24 -4.09 -20.21 -6.80
CA PHE A 24 -2.66 -19.98 -7.00
C PHE A 24 -2.13 -18.80 -6.16
N ILE A 25 -2.87 -17.69 -6.09
CA ILE A 25 -2.47 -16.53 -5.29
C ILE A 25 -2.48 -16.84 -3.78
N ALA A 26 -3.45 -17.64 -3.31
CA ALA A 26 -3.50 -18.10 -1.93
C ALA A 26 -2.29 -18.98 -1.57
N SER A 27 -1.86 -19.88 -2.45
CA SER A 27 -0.69 -20.73 -2.19
C SER A 27 0.63 -19.96 -2.18
N VAL A 28 0.76 -18.89 -2.98
CA VAL A 28 1.99 -18.06 -3.03
C VAL A 28 2.06 -17.04 -1.89
N TYR A 29 0.94 -16.44 -1.47
CA TYR A 29 0.95 -15.31 -0.52
C TYR A 29 0.27 -15.58 0.83
N GLY A 30 -0.42 -16.70 1.01
CA GLY A 30 -1.14 -17.02 2.26
C GLY A 30 -2.27 -16.04 2.60
N THR A 31 -2.85 -15.35 1.60
CA THR A 31 -3.81 -14.26 1.82
C THR A 31 -5.22 -14.69 2.19
N MET A 32 -5.56 -15.97 2.00
CA MET A 32 -6.87 -16.55 2.30
C MET A 32 -6.76 -18.08 2.42
N THR A 33 -7.81 -18.74 2.92
CA THR A 33 -7.85 -20.21 3.01
C THR A 33 -8.04 -20.84 1.63
N PRO A 34 -7.56 -22.08 1.38
CA PRO A 34 -7.76 -22.78 0.11
C PRO A 34 -9.24 -22.88 -0.29
N ALA A 35 -10.11 -23.29 0.63
CA ALA A 35 -11.55 -23.42 0.38
C ALA A 35 -12.25 -22.08 0.06
N GLN A 36 -11.76 -20.94 0.56
CA GLN A 36 -12.24 -19.63 0.14
C GLN A 36 -11.78 -19.30 -1.28
N ALA A 37 -10.52 -19.58 -1.59
CA ALA A 37 -9.94 -19.32 -2.90
C ALA A 37 -10.62 -20.15 -4.00
N GLU A 38 -10.89 -21.44 -3.75
CA GLU A 38 -11.63 -22.35 -4.63
C GLU A 38 -13.05 -21.84 -4.91
N ARG A 39 -13.76 -21.36 -3.87
CA ARG A 39 -15.10 -20.77 -4.03
C ARG A 39 -15.05 -19.50 -4.86
N GLU A 40 -14.13 -18.59 -4.59
CA GLU A 40 -14.00 -17.34 -5.36
C GLU A 40 -13.63 -17.59 -6.83
N ASP A 41 -12.74 -18.57 -7.11
CA ASP A 41 -12.43 -19.00 -8.48
C ASP A 41 -13.67 -19.61 -9.18
N ALA A 42 -14.46 -20.43 -8.47
CA ALA A 42 -15.68 -21.02 -9.00
C ALA A 42 -16.78 -19.97 -9.28
N ASP A 43 -16.97 -19.01 -8.38
CA ASP A 43 -17.90 -17.89 -8.55
C ASP A 43 -17.50 -17.02 -9.76
N GLU A 44 -16.20 -16.76 -9.95
CA GLU A 44 -15.68 -16.03 -11.12
C GLU A 44 -15.84 -16.77 -12.44
N ALA A 45 -15.66 -18.10 -12.43
CA ALA A 45 -15.90 -18.96 -13.57
C ALA A 45 -17.40 -19.00 -13.93
N ALA A 46 -18.27 -19.20 -12.95
CA ALA A 46 -19.73 -19.22 -13.12
C ALA A 46 -20.27 -17.86 -13.62
N ALA A 47 -19.70 -16.75 -13.17
CA ALA A 47 -20.00 -15.41 -13.66
C ALA A 47 -19.43 -15.10 -15.07
N GLY A 48 -18.70 -16.03 -15.69
CA GLY A 48 -18.07 -15.84 -17.01
C GLY A 48 -16.97 -14.77 -17.03
N ALA A 49 -16.46 -14.36 -15.86
CA ALA A 49 -15.49 -13.26 -15.76
C ALA A 49 -14.16 -13.59 -16.44
N ILE A 50 -13.76 -14.86 -16.40
CA ILE A 50 -12.54 -15.40 -17.01
C ILE A 50 -12.65 -15.37 -18.55
N ASP A 51 -13.72 -15.92 -19.14
CA ASP A 51 -13.95 -15.86 -20.59
C ASP A 51 -14.09 -14.42 -21.10
N ALA A 52 -14.77 -13.55 -20.35
CA ALA A 52 -14.87 -12.14 -20.69
C ALA A 52 -13.49 -11.44 -20.65
N ALA A 53 -12.61 -11.83 -19.74
CA ALA A 53 -11.24 -11.34 -19.69
C ALA A 53 -10.38 -11.88 -20.84
N ARG A 54 -10.52 -13.17 -21.19
CA ARG A 54 -9.85 -13.78 -22.35
C ARG A 54 -10.21 -13.06 -23.65
N ARG A 55 -11.51 -12.92 -23.94
CA ARG A 55 -12.00 -12.22 -25.14
C ARG A 55 -11.49 -10.77 -25.22
N ARG A 56 -11.42 -10.05 -24.09
CA ARG A 56 -10.87 -8.69 -24.03
C ARG A 56 -9.36 -8.64 -24.31
N ALA A 57 -8.59 -9.62 -23.83
CA ALA A 57 -7.16 -9.71 -24.10
C ALA A 57 -6.87 -10.07 -25.57
N GLU A 58 -7.59 -11.04 -26.12
CA GLU A 58 -7.48 -11.47 -27.52
C GLU A 58 -7.87 -10.34 -28.48
N ALA A 59 -8.96 -9.61 -28.21
CA ALA A 59 -9.38 -8.43 -28.97
C ALA A 59 -8.34 -7.29 -28.93
N ALA A 60 -7.53 -7.20 -27.86
CA ALA A 60 -6.42 -6.27 -27.76
C ALA A 60 -5.12 -6.76 -28.44
N GLY A 61 -5.13 -7.94 -29.08
CA GLY A 61 -3.96 -8.56 -29.72
C GLY A 61 -2.93 -9.14 -28.74
N ASN A 62 -3.27 -9.26 -27.46
CA ASN A 62 -2.42 -9.86 -26.44
C ASN A 62 -2.52 -11.39 -26.53
N ALA A 63 -1.42 -12.10 -26.22
CA ALA A 63 -1.50 -13.53 -25.98
C ALA A 63 -2.11 -13.80 -24.60
N TRP A 64 -3.17 -14.59 -24.52
CA TRP A 64 -3.74 -15.05 -23.25
C TRP A 64 -2.89 -16.18 -22.66
N VAL A 65 -2.70 -16.18 -21.34
CA VAL A 65 -2.10 -17.30 -20.60
C VAL A 65 -2.84 -17.50 -19.28
N ASP A 66 -3.06 -18.76 -18.92
CA ASP A 66 -3.60 -19.18 -17.62
C ASP A 66 -2.51 -19.93 -16.84
N VAL A 67 -2.15 -19.42 -15.66
CA VAL A 67 -1.04 -19.97 -14.87
C VAL A 67 -1.42 -21.20 -14.06
N SER A 68 -2.72 -21.56 -13.97
CA SER A 68 -3.11 -22.91 -13.52
C SER A 68 -2.65 -24.00 -14.49
N GLN A 69 -2.55 -23.67 -15.78
CA GLN A 69 -2.22 -24.60 -16.85
C GLN A 69 -0.73 -24.52 -17.23
N GLN A 70 -0.15 -23.31 -17.25
CA GLN A 70 1.22 -23.10 -17.70
C GLN A 70 1.92 -21.92 -17.00
N SER A 71 2.89 -22.23 -16.14
CA SER A 71 3.69 -21.23 -15.40
C SER A 71 4.93 -20.71 -16.16
N GLN A 72 5.30 -21.32 -17.29
CA GLN A 72 6.40 -20.86 -18.15
C GLN A 72 6.00 -20.90 -19.62
N VAL A 73 6.14 -19.76 -20.31
CA VAL A 73 5.79 -19.62 -21.74
C VAL A 73 6.98 -19.15 -22.55
N THR A 74 7.31 -19.85 -23.63
CA THR A 74 8.28 -19.37 -24.62
C THR A 74 7.63 -18.31 -25.50
N CYS A 75 8.15 -17.09 -25.44
CA CYS A 75 7.73 -16.00 -26.31
C CYS A 75 8.12 -16.28 -27.78
N VAL A 76 7.38 -15.73 -28.73
CA VAL A 76 7.63 -15.85 -30.18
C VAL A 76 9.05 -15.46 -30.64
N CYS A 77 9.81 -14.72 -29.81
CA CYS A 77 11.22 -14.37 -30.04
C CYS A 77 12.23 -15.33 -29.37
N GLY A 78 11.78 -16.54 -29.00
CA GLY A 78 12.57 -17.58 -28.33
C GLY A 78 12.91 -17.29 -26.86
N LYS A 79 12.39 -16.20 -26.27
CA LYS A 79 12.65 -15.87 -24.86
C LYS A 79 11.65 -16.61 -23.95
N ASN A 80 12.14 -17.43 -23.04
CA ASN A 80 11.32 -17.99 -21.97
C ASN A 80 10.87 -16.89 -20.98
N LEU A 81 9.57 -16.84 -20.72
CA LEU A 81 8.91 -15.96 -19.76
C LEU A 81 8.51 -16.82 -18.57
N ASN A 82 9.13 -16.58 -17.41
CA ASN A 82 8.65 -17.13 -16.15
C ASN A 82 7.45 -16.30 -15.69
N LEU A 83 6.31 -16.96 -15.52
CA LEU A 83 5.04 -16.35 -15.06
C LEU A 83 4.78 -16.63 -13.57
N ASN A 84 5.66 -17.38 -12.90
CA ASN A 84 5.56 -17.61 -11.48
C ASN A 84 5.72 -16.29 -10.71
N LEU A 85 4.68 -15.90 -9.96
CA LEU A 85 4.67 -14.67 -9.16
C LEU A 85 5.71 -14.70 -8.02
N ALA A 86 6.10 -15.88 -7.55
CA ALA A 86 7.16 -16.05 -6.56
C ALA A 86 8.54 -15.57 -7.07
N ASP A 87 8.82 -15.78 -8.36
CA ASP A 87 10.10 -15.45 -8.99
C ASP A 87 10.10 -14.07 -9.65
N HIS A 88 8.96 -13.37 -9.65
CA HIS A 88 8.79 -12.14 -10.43
C HIS A 88 9.45 -10.93 -9.73
N PRO A 89 10.48 -10.28 -10.33
CA PRO A 89 11.34 -9.32 -9.64
C PRO A 89 10.67 -7.99 -9.24
N ARG A 90 9.41 -7.78 -9.64
CA ARG A 90 8.60 -6.63 -9.22
C ARG A 90 7.55 -6.95 -8.16
N VAL A 91 7.40 -8.21 -7.73
CA VAL A 91 6.52 -8.52 -6.60
C VAL A 91 7.34 -8.57 -5.33
N PRO A 92 7.03 -7.74 -4.31
CA PRO A 92 7.70 -7.82 -3.02
C PRO A 92 7.43 -9.19 -2.40
N GLN A 93 8.45 -10.05 -2.42
CA GLN A 93 8.49 -11.26 -1.61
C GLN A 93 8.42 -10.82 -0.14
N ARG A 94 7.25 -10.97 0.49
CA ARG A 94 7.08 -10.71 1.92
C ARG A 94 7.90 -11.76 2.67
N LYS A 95 9.17 -11.45 2.95
CA LYS A 95 9.90 -12.10 4.03
C LYS A 95 9.03 -12.02 5.28
N ALA A 96 8.90 -13.14 5.98
CA ALA A 96 8.22 -13.19 7.27
C ALA A 96 8.75 -12.08 8.19
N ALA A 97 7.86 -11.52 9.02
CA ALA A 97 8.20 -10.41 9.89
C ALA A 97 9.27 -10.81 10.91
N ALA A 98 10.52 -10.42 10.65
CA ALA A 98 11.65 -10.60 11.56
C ALA A 98 12.31 -9.24 11.83
N GLY A 99 11.81 -8.56 12.87
CA GLY A 99 12.60 -7.60 13.66
C GLY A 99 13.14 -6.34 12.97
N ALA A 100 12.29 -5.37 12.66
CA ALA A 100 12.71 -3.97 12.54
C ALA A 100 11.59 -2.99 12.91
N ARG A 101 11.47 -2.65 14.20
CA ARG A 101 10.81 -1.40 14.61
C ARG A 101 11.73 -0.23 14.26
N GLN A 102 11.71 0.24 13.01
CA GLN A 102 12.31 1.54 12.67
C GLN A 102 11.25 2.64 12.81
N THR A 103 11.16 3.20 14.02
CA THR A 103 10.53 4.50 14.27
C THR A 103 11.40 5.61 13.70
N GLY A 104 11.47 5.69 12.38
CA GLY A 104 12.10 6.80 11.66
C GLY A 104 11.10 7.93 11.45
N LEU A 105 10.84 8.72 12.49
CA LEU A 105 10.22 10.04 12.27
C LEU A 105 11.18 10.85 11.40
N ILE A 106 10.74 11.26 10.22
CA ILE A 106 11.42 12.31 9.48
C ILE A 106 11.20 13.60 10.27
N ALA A 107 12.18 13.98 11.08
CA ALA A 107 12.19 15.28 11.74
C ALA A 107 12.26 16.35 10.65
N PHE A 108 11.16 17.10 10.48
CA PHE A 108 11.19 18.31 9.69
C PHE A 108 12.18 19.29 10.34
N PRO A 109 13.09 19.93 9.59
CA PRO A 109 14.05 20.87 10.16
C PRO A 109 13.30 22.06 10.79
N GLU A 110 13.45 22.23 12.10
CA GLU A 110 12.89 23.38 12.80
C GLU A 110 13.50 24.67 12.27
N MET A 111 12.66 25.67 11.98
CA MET A 111 13.13 26.99 11.58
C MET A 111 13.93 27.64 12.74
N PRO A 112 15.11 28.22 12.46
CA PRO A 112 15.94 28.82 13.50
C PRO A 112 15.22 30.03 14.13
N LYS A 113 14.84 29.89 15.40
CA LYS A 113 14.26 30.99 16.20
C LYS A 113 15.32 32.07 16.38
N LYS A 114 15.03 33.29 15.91
CA LYS A 114 15.93 34.44 16.01
C LYS A 114 16.21 34.78 17.48
N SER A 115 17.48 34.70 17.86
CA SER A 115 17.97 35.10 19.18
C SER A 115 17.82 36.61 19.39
N HIS A 116 16.85 37.04 20.21
CA HIS A 116 16.86 38.40 20.76
C HIS A 116 17.57 38.40 22.12
N ALA A 117 18.82 38.88 22.12
CA ALA A 117 19.55 39.13 23.35
C ALA A 117 19.06 40.44 24.00
N LYS A 118 18.72 40.38 25.30
CA LYS A 118 18.91 41.49 26.23
C LYS A 118 18.95 41.01 27.68
N GLN A 119 20.15 41.04 28.26
CA GLN A 119 20.43 41.17 29.69
C GLN A 119 20.96 42.61 29.92
N PRO A 120 21.20 43.06 31.17
CA PRO A 120 20.64 42.67 32.47
C PRO A 120 20.10 43.89 33.28
N ALA A 121 19.59 43.66 34.49
CA ALA A 121 19.77 44.47 35.73
C ALA A 121 18.57 44.30 36.70
N GLY A 122 18.85 44.05 37.99
CA GLY A 122 17.91 44.30 39.10
C GLY A 122 18.22 45.67 39.75
N PRO A 123 17.98 45.89 41.06
CA PRO A 123 17.19 45.13 42.04
C PRO A 123 16.03 45.99 42.62
N GLY A 124 15.33 45.52 43.67
CA GLY A 124 14.62 46.42 44.59
C GLY A 124 13.22 46.00 45.07
N ASP A 125 13.06 46.00 46.39
CA ASP A 125 11.81 46.03 47.15
C ASP A 125 10.72 46.96 46.60
N SER A 126 9.46 46.54 46.71
CA SER A 126 8.49 47.14 47.67
C SER A 126 7.08 46.56 47.51
N ARG A 127 6.51 46.02 48.60
CA ARG A 127 5.04 45.94 48.78
C ARG A 127 4.51 47.34 49.12
N PRO A 128 3.29 47.68 48.70
CA PRO A 128 2.36 48.30 49.65
C PRO A 128 1.09 47.47 49.91
N VAL A 129 0.37 47.82 50.97
CA VAL A 129 -0.85 47.15 51.47
C VAL A 129 -2.04 48.10 51.42
N ALA A 130 -3.09 47.70 50.70
CA ALA A 130 -4.53 47.99 50.93
C ALA A 130 -4.99 49.49 51.01
N PRO A 131 -6.18 49.82 51.58
CA PRO A 131 -7.42 50.18 50.85
C PRO A 131 -7.86 51.65 51.17
N PRO A 132 -9.05 52.23 50.78
CA PRO A 132 -10.38 51.69 50.42
C PRO A 132 -10.90 52.23 49.04
N GLU A 133 -12.17 52.21 48.59
CA GLU A 133 -13.50 51.82 49.13
C GLU A 133 -14.20 50.79 48.17
N GLY A 134 -15.52 50.63 47.96
CA GLY A 134 -16.78 51.23 48.45
C GLY A 134 -17.92 51.06 47.43
N GLY A 135 -18.92 50.18 47.67
CA GLY A 135 -20.02 49.99 46.70
C GLY A 135 -20.88 48.73 46.81
N SER A 136 -21.56 48.51 47.94
CA SER A 136 -22.72 47.60 48.03
C SER A 136 -24.02 48.39 47.96
N PRO A 137 -25.05 47.89 47.24
CA PRO A 137 -26.27 47.40 47.92
C PRO A 137 -26.56 45.92 47.53
N ARG A 138 -26.98 45.03 48.45
CA ARG A 138 -28.36 44.79 48.94
C ARG A 138 -29.35 44.38 47.82
N SER A 139 -30.20 43.35 47.94
CA SER A 139 -30.60 42.48 49.08
C SER A 139 -31.23 41.16 48.58
N GLY A 140 -31.35 40.15 49.46
CA GLY A 140 -32.23 38.99 49.30
C GLY A 140 -31.53 37.67 49.66
N GLY A 141 -31.84 37.01 50.78
CA GLY A 141 -32.79 37.36 51.85
C GLY A 141 -32.47 36.60 53.13
#